data_AF-A0A3M6BX97-F1
#
_entry.id   AF-A0A3M6BX97-F1
#
_cell.length_a   1.000
_cell.length_b   1.000
_cell.length_c   1.000
_cell.angle_alpha   90.00
_cell.angle_beta   90.00
_cell.angle_gamma   90.00
#
_symmetry.space_group_name_H-M   'P 1'
#
loop_
_entity.id
_entity.type
_entity.pdbx_description
1 polymer ?
#
loop_
_entity_poly.entity_id
_entity_poly.type
_entity_poly.pdbx_seq_one_letter_code
_entity_poly.pdbx_strand_id
1 'polypeptide(L)'
;MEGFHDPIRHLKYLRQSLSQDNESIGFFLSAGCPLSVSMPTEEWPLIPDVANLTKFINSQLVEDAQYKILLAELVKAERNSENIEDTLSFLRSLLTVSKGGDVRGLSEASLLNLEKKICKIIVKKIDVSLPSQETPYHQLCKWIRSIDRKTPVEIFTTNYDLLMEQSLEDLEVEYFDGFVGARRSFFDLRALGKV
;
A
#
# COMPACT_ATOMS: atom_id res chain seq x y z
N MET A 1 9.94 -35.35 23.52
CA MET A 1 8.81 -34.55 24.03
C MET A 1 8.37 -33.65 22.91
N GLU A 2 7.28 -33.99 22.23
CA GLU A 2 6.65 -33.10 21.26
C GLU A 2 6.09 -31.89 22.01
N GLY A 3 6.43 -30.69 21.57
CA GLY A 3 5.93 -29.46 22.16
C GLY A 3 4.45 -29.30 21.85
N PHE A 4 3.59 -29.57 22.84
CA PHE A 4 2.16 -29.31 22.71
C PHE A 4 1.94 -27.79 22.62
N HIS A 5 1.53 -27.32 21.44
CA HIS A 5 1.18 -25.93 21.22
C HIS A 5 -0.25 -25.67 21.68
N ASP A 6 -0.42 -24.91 22.77
CA ASP A 6 -1.73 -24.48 23.27
C ASP A 6 -2.10 -23.09 22.69
N PRO A 7 -2.97 -23.04 21.67
CA PRO A 7 -3.37 -21.78 21.05
C PRO A 7 -4.15 -20.87 22.00
N ILE A 8 -4.88 -21.42 22.97
CA ILE A 8 -5.66 -20.62 23.94
C ILE A 8 -4.70 -19.87 24.86
N ARG A 9 -3.64 -20.56 25.31
CA ARG A 9 -2.60 -19.93 26.12
C ARG A 9 -1.91 -18.81 25.34
N HIS A 10 -1.57 -19.03 24.07
CA HIS A 10 -0.94 -18.00 23.23
C HIS A 10 -1.84 -16.78 23.03
N LEU A 11 -3.14 -16.97 22.75
CA LEU A 11 -4.11 -15.88 22.64
C LEU A 11 -4.27 -15.09 23.95
N LYS A 12 -4.27 -15.77 25.10
CA LYS A 12 -4.32 -15.11 26.42
C LYS A 12 -3.10 -14.23 26.65
N TYR A 13 -1.90 -14.71 26.32
CA TYR A 13 -0.68 -13.91 26.41
C TYR A 13 -0.74 -12.70 25.48
N LEU A 14 -1.08 -12.90 24.20
CA LEU A 14 -1.19 -11.79 23.25
C LEU A 14 -2.18 -10.72 23.73
N ARG A 15 -3.35 -11.13 24.22
CA ARG A 15 -4.34 -10.19 24.76
C ARG A 15 -3.80 -9.43 25.97
N GLN A 16 -3.06 -10.11 26.84
CA GLN A 16 -2.44 -9.49 28.00
C GLN A 16 -1.41 -8.45 27.57
N SER A 17 -0.48 -8.81 26.68
CA SER A 17 0.52 -7.92 26.07
C SER A 17 -0.12 -6.68 25.46
N LEU A 18 -1.17 -6.85 24.65
CA LEU A 18 -1.88 -5.74 24.01
C LEU A 18 -2.66 -4.84 24.99
N SER A 19 -2.95 -5.32 26.20
CA SER A 19 -3.69 -4.56 27.23
C SER A 19 -2.79 -3.82 28.22
N GLN A 20 -1.50 -4.16 28.28
CA GLN A 20 -0.55 -3.57 29.23
C GLN A 20 0.17 -2.35 28.63
N ASP A 21 0.64 -1.46 29.51
CA ASP A 21 1.28 -0.18 29.17
C ASP A 21 2.82 -0.25 29.10
N ASN A 22 3.41 -1.38 29.51
CA ASN A 22 4.84 -1.55 29.76
C ASN A 22 5.57 -2.39 28.70
N GLU A 23 4.85 -3.11 27.83
CA GLU A 23 5.46 -3.89 26.76
C GLU A 23 5.68 -3.03 25.51
N SER A 24 6.85 -3.18 24.90
CA SER A 24 7.15 -2.59 23.60
C SER A 24 6.47 -3.39 22.49
N ILE A 25 5.64 -2.72 21.70
CA ILE A 25 4.81 -3.35 20.67
C ILE A 25 5.13 -2.71 19.33
N GLY A 26 5.41 -3.57 18.33
CA GLY A 26 5.54 -3.19 16.94
C GLY A 26 4.45 -3.83 16.08
N PHE A 27 3.84 -3.07 15.19
CA PHE A 27 2.95 -3.56 14.14
C PHE A 27 3.65 -3.51 12.80
N PHE A 28 3.55 -4.60 12.03
CA PHE A 28 3.98 -4.65 10.65
C PHE A 28 2.75 -4.64 9.72
N LEU A 29 2.56 -3.54 9.00
CA LEU A 29 1.48 -3.32 8.04
C LEU A 29 2.02 -3.57 6.63
N SER A 30 1.41 -4.52 5.93
CA SER A 30 1.79 -4.85 4.56
C SER A 30 0.99 -4.04 3.54
N ALA A 31 1.47 -3.96 2.30
CA ALA A 31 0.83 -3.23 1.20
C ALA A 31 -0.60 -3.72 0.87
N GLY A 32 -1.02 -4.88 1.38
CA GLY A 32 -2.37 -5.41 1.26
C GLY A 32 -3.37 -4.87 2.31
N CYS A 33 -2.92 -4.19 3.36
CA CYS A 33 -3.78 -3.64 4.41
C CYS A 33 -4.92 -2.73 3.90
N PRO A 34 -4.77 -1.92 2.83
CA PRO A 34 -5.87 -1.15 2.27
C PRO A 34 -7.08 -1.97 1.82
N LEU A 35 -6.91 -3.27 1.49
CA LEU A 35 -8.02 -4.17 1.14
C LEU A 35 -8.97 -4.44 2.32
N SER A 36 -8.52 -4.20 3.55
CA SER A 36 -9.37 -4.33 4.74
C SER A 36 -10.40 -3.21 4.86
N VAL A 37 -10.24 -2.10 4.13
CA VAL A 37 -11.19 -1.00 4.14
C VAL A 37 -12.42 -1.41 3.33
N SER A 38 -13.57 -1.50 4.02
CA SER A 38 -14.84 -1.81 3.37
C SER A 38 -15.25 -0.70 2.42
N MET A 39 -15.44 -1.07 1.16
CA MET A 39 -15.97 -0.20 0.10
C MET A 39 -17.39 -0.66 -0.26
N PRO A 40 -18.23 0.21 -0.85
CA PRO A 40 -19.55 -0.19 -1.36
C PRO A 40 -19.45 -1.38 -2.33
N THR A 41 -20.47 -2.25 -2.35
CA THR A 41 -20.46 -3.54 -3.09
C THR A 41 -20.15 -3.41 -4.59
N GLU A 42 -20.44 -2.26 -5.19
CA GLU A 42 -20.24 -2.00 -6.63
C GLU A 42 -18.95 -1.19 -6.92
N GLU A 43 -18.23 -0.80 -5.88
CA GLU A 43 -16.99 -0.05 -6.00
C GLU A 43 -15.77 -0.96 -5.92
N TRP A 44 -14.67 -0.48 -6.49
CA TRP A 44 -13.38 -1.16 -6.36
C TRP A 44 -12.90 -1.10 -4.90
N PRO A 45 -12.06 -2.05 -4.48
CA PRO A 45 -11.29 -1.89 -3.24
C PRO A 45 -10.56 -0.55 -3.24
N LEU A 46 -10.40 0.05 -2.05
CA LEU A 46 -9.81 1.38 -1.89
C LEU A 46 -8.47 1.48 -2.63
N ILE A 47 -7.57 0.54 -2.35
CA ILE A 47 -6.40 0.26 -3.19
C ILE A 47 -6.50 -1.22 -3.60
N PRO A 48 -6.59 -1.52 -4.90
CA PRO A 48 -6.71 -2.90 -5.38
C PRO A 48 -5.39 -3.67 -5.22
N ASP A 49 -5.49 -5.00 -5.08
CA ASP A 49 -4.34 -5.89 -5.20
C ASP A 49 -3.76 -5.88 -6.63
N VAL A 50 -2.62 -6.54 -6.83
CA VAL A 50 -1.91 -6.60 -8.12
C VAL A 50 -2.81 -7.17 -9.23
N ALA A 51 -3.61 -8.20 -8.95
CA ALA A 51 -4.47 -8.82 -9.96
C ALA A 51 -5.59 -7.87 -10.41
N ASN A 52 -6.26 -7.22 -9.46
CA ASN A 52 -7.32 -6.24 -9.69
C ASN A 52 -6.77 -4.97 -10.36
N LEU A 53 -5.59 -4.51 -9.94
CA LEU A 53 -4.90 -3.39 -10.57
C LEU A 53 -4.53 -3.72 -12.03
N THR A 54 -4.08 -4.94 -12.30
CA THR A 54 -3.77 -5.38 -13.67
C THR A 54 -5.01 -5.38 -14.56
N LYS A 55 -6.13 -5.93 -14.07
CA LYS A 55 -7.42 -5.88 -14.78
C LYS A 55 -7.86 -4.45 -15.07
N PHE A 56 -7.73 -3.56 -14.08
CA PHE A 56 -8.04 -2.15 -14.24
C PHE A 56 -7.20 -1.50 -15.34
N ILE A 57 -5.87 -1.66 -15.31
CA ILE A 57 -4.98 -1.08 -16.33
C ILE A 57 -5.24 -1.66 -17.72
N ASN A 58 -5.42 -2.97 -17.82
CA ASN A 58 -5.75 -3.63 -19.08
C ASN A 58 -7.05 -3.10 -19.70
N SER A 59 -8.07 -2.83 -18.88
CA SER A 59 -9.31 -2.21 -19.36
C SER A 59 -9.14 -0.75 -19.79
N GLN A 60 -8.29 0.03 -19.10
CA GLN A 60 -8.01 1.43 -19.45
C GLN A 60 -7.18 1.58 -20.73
N LEU A 61 -6.33 0.60 -21.04
CA LEU A 61 -5.43 0.60 -22.19
C LEU A 61 -5.87 -0.34 -23.31
N VAL A 62 -7.10 -0.87 -23.24
CA VAL A 62 -7.62 -1.84 -24.21
C VAL A 62 -7.65 -1.31 -25.64
N GLU A 63 -7.75 0.00 -25.86
CA GLU A 63 -7.74 0.61 -27.19
C GLU A 63 -6.36 1.10 -27.64
N ASP A 64 -5.34 1.00 -26.78
CA ASP A 64 -4.00 1.47 -27.09
C ASP A 64 -3.25 0.45 -27.96
N ALA A 65 -2.98 0.81 -29.22
CA ALA A 65 -2.32 -0.07 -30.18
C ALA A 65 -0.92 -0.50 -29.73
N GLN A 66 -0.16 0.41 -29.11
CA GLN A 66 1.20 0.10 -28.66
C GLN A 66 1.17 -0.82 -27.44
N TYR A 67 0.18 -0.63 -26.54
CA TYR A 67 -0.04 -1.53 -25.42
C TYR A 67 -0.44 -2.94 -25.87
N LYS A 68 -1.30 -3.07 -26.90
CA LYS A 68 -1.64 -4.36 -27.51
C LYS A 68 -0.41 -5.10 -28.03
N ILE A 69 0.47 -4.39 -28.74
CA ILE A 69 1.73 -4.96 -29.24
C ILE A 69 2.61 -5.41 -28.06
N LEU A 70 2.75 -4.57 -27.02
CA LEU A 70 3.51 -4.93 -25.82
C LEU A 70 3.01 -6.21 -25.18
N LEU A 71 1.69 -6.35 -24.96
CA LEU A 71 1.11 -7.55 -24.35
C LEU A 71 1.29 -8.79 -25.23
N ALA A 72 1.14 -8.65 -26.55
CA ALA A 72 1.38 -9.75 -27.48
C ALA A 72 2.85 -10.23 -27.43
N GLU A 73 3.80 -9.30 -27.38
CA GLU A 73 5.23 -9.62 -27.26
C GLU A 73 5.59 -10.20 -25.90
N LEU A 74 4.92 -9.77 -24.84
CA LEU A 74 5.08 -10.30 -23.50
C LEU A 74 4.64 -11.77 -23.43
N VAL A 75 3.51 -12.12 -24.02
CA VAL A 75 3.04 -13.52 -24.11
C VAL A 75 4.00 -14.38 -24.93
N LYS A 76 4.55 -13.86 -26.04
CA LYS A 76 5.59 -14.55 -26.83
C LYS A 76 6.88 -14.75 -26.04
N ALA A 77 7.15 -13.93 -25.03
CA ALA A 77 8.28 -14.07 -24.13
C ALA A 77 7.98 -14.98 -22.92
N GLU A 78 6.87 -15.72 -22.96
CA GLU A 78 6.44 -16.67 -21.91
C GLU A 78 6.25 -16.01 -20.53
N ARG A 79 5.84 -14.73 -20.51
CA ARG A 79 5.53 -13.98 -19.29
C ARG A 79 4.04 -13.83 -19.07
N ASN A 80 3.65 -13.49 -17.85
CA ASN A 80 2.25 -13.34 -17.46
C ASN A 80 1.69 -11.95 -17.80
N SER A 81 0.77 -11.88 -18.77
CA SER A 81 0.07 -10.64 -19.14
C SER A 81 -1.03 -10.22 -18.17
N GLU A 82 -1.39 -11.10 -17.23
CA GLU A 82 -2.31 -10.82 -16.11
C GLU A 82 -1.57 -10.33 -14.86
N ASN A 83 -0.28 -10.03 -14.98
CA ASN A 83 0.52 -9.39 -13.94
C ASN A 83 1.14 -8.08 -14.47
N ILE A 84 0.75 -6.97 -13.87
CA ILE A 84 1.28 -5.65 -14.20
C ILE A 84 2.78 -5.52 -13.91
N GLU A 85 3.29 -6.22 -12.89
CA GLU A 85 4.72 -6.19 -12.56
C GLU A 85 5.55 -6.84 -13.66
N ASP A 86 5.08 -7.97 -14.20
CA ASP A 86 5.70 -8.63 -15.35
C ASP A 86 5.64 -7.73 -16.59
N THR A 87 4.52 -7.03 -16.79
CA THR A 87 4.31 -6.08 -17.87
C THR A 87 5.29 -4.91 -17.81
N LEU A 88 5.41 -4.26 -16.65
CA LEU A 88 6.35 -3.17 -16.44
C LEU A 88 7.81 -3.64 -16.52
N SER A 89 8.12 -4.82 -15.95
CA SER A 89 9.45 -5.40 -16.01
C SER A 89 9.87 -5.72 -17.44
N PHE A 90 8.95 -6.26 -18.25
CA PHE A 90 9.19 -6.52 -19.66
C PHE A 90 9.37 -5.23 -20.45
N LEU A 91 8.49 -4.24 -20.25
CA LEU A 91 8.58 -2.92 -20.88
C LEU A 91 9.96 -2.28 -20.62
N ARG A 92 10.40 -2.24 -19.36
CA ARG A 92 11.71 -1.69 -18.98
C ARG A 92 12.89 -2.46 -19.57
N SER A 93 12.73 -3.77 -19.71
CA SER A 93 13.72 -4.61 -20.41
C SER A 93 13.83 -4.20 -21.88
N LEU A 94 12.70 -3.99 -22.57
CA LEU A 94 12.68 -3.51 -23.95
C LEU A 94 13.26 -2.10 -24.10
N LEU A 95 12.98 -1.19 -23.16
CA LEU A 95 13.56 0.15 -23.12
C LEU A 95 15.10 0.13 -23.06
N THR A 96 15.65 -0.81 -22.30
CA THR A 96 17.10 -0.91 -22.13
C THR A 96 17.81 -1.27 -23.44
N VAL A 97 17.14 -2.04 -24.31
CA VAL A 97 17.71 -2.54 -25.58
C VAL A 97 17.23 -1.78 -26.81
N SER A 98 16.26 -0.87 -26.69
CA SER A 98 15.71 -0.08 -27.81
C SER A 98 16.41 1.25 -28.07
N LYS A 99 17.48 1.56 -27.33
CA LYS A 99 18.24 2.79 -27.52
C LYS A 99 18.70 2.95 -28.97
N GLY A 100 18.20 3.99 -29.63
CA GLY A 100 18.56 4.31 -31.02
C GLY A 100 17.88 3.45 -32.09
N GLY A 101 16.81 2.73 -31.76
CA GLY A 101 16.05 1.94 -32.75
C GLY A 101 14.69 1.43 -32.27
N ASP A 102 14.17 0.45 -33.00
CA ASP A 102 12.93 -0.25 -32.68
C ASP A 102 13.23 -1.67 -32.19
N VAL A 103 12.49 -2.13 -31.19
CA VAL A 103 12.59 -3.50 -30.66
C VAL A 103 11.21 -4.12 -30.68
N ARG A 104 11.08 -5.25 -31.38
CA ARG A 104 9.83 -6.02 -31.47
C ARG A 104 8.62 -5.17 -31.89
N GLY A 105 8.85 -4.21 -32.81
CA GLY A 105 7.80 -3.32 -33.33
C GLY A 105 7.45 -2.15 -32.41
N LEU A 106 8.24 -1.88 -31.36
CA LEU A 106 8.08 -0.75 -30.46
C LEU A 106 9.36 0.11 -30.46
N SER A 107 9.20 1.41 -30.70
CA SER A 107 10.29 2.39 -30.63
C SER A 107 10.58 2.80 -29.19
N GLU A 108 11.79 3.29 -28.92
CA GLU A 108 12.15 3.85 -27.60
C GLU A 108 11.13 4.90 -27.11
N ALA A 109 10.73 5.82 -28.00
CA ALA A 109 9.75 6.86 -27.67
C ALA A 109 8.36 6.28 -27.32
N SER A 110 7.93 5.23 -28.02
CA SER A 110 6.67 4.55 -27.74
C SER A 110 6.68 3.87 -26.37
N LEU A 111 7.77 3.17 -26.05
CA LEU A 111 7.94 2.47 -24.78
C LEU A 111 7.98 3.46 -23.60
N LEU A 112 8.69 4.58 -23.74
CA LEU A 112 8.74 5.63 -22.71
C LEU A 112 7.37 6.27 -22.47
N ASN A 113 6.60 6.48 -23.55
CA ASN A 113 5.25 7.01 -23.45
C ASN A 113 4.31 6.00 -22.77
N LEU A 114 4.40 4.71 -23.13
CA LEU A 114 3.64 3.65 -22.49
C LEU A 114 3.98 3.54 -20.99
N GLU A 115 5.26 3.56 -20.60
CA GLU A 115 5.65 3.50 -19.19
C GLU A 115 5.01 4.64 -18.40
N LYS A 116 5.16 5.88 -18.90
CA LYS A 116 4.55 7.06 -18.27
C LYS A 116 3.04 6.94 -18.17
N LYS A 117 2.38 6.45 -19.22
CA LYS A 117 0.92 6.28 -19.27
C LYS A 117 0.46 5.25 -18.24
N ILE A 118 1.09 4.09 -18.19
CA ILE A 118 0.80 3.03 -17.21
C ILE A 118 1.02 3.56 -15.78
N CYS A 119 2.19 4.15 -15.50
CA CYS A 119 2.49 4.71 -14.18
C CYS A 119 1.49 5.79 -13.77
N LYS A 120 1.06 6.66 -14.69
CA LYS A 120 0.05 7.69 -14.42
C LYS A 120 -1.30 7.09 -14.05
N ILE A 121 -1.73 6.03 -14.74
CA ILE A 121 -2.97 5.31 -14.43
C ILE A 121 -2.88 4.64 -13.05
N ILE A 122 -1.74 4.01 -12.74
CA ILE A 122 -1.48 3.40 -11.43
C ILE A 122 -1.57 4.44 -10.32
N VAL A 123 -0.76 5.52 -10.41
CA VAL A 123 -0.70 6.58 -9.40
C VAL A 123 -2.11 7.15 -9.16
N LYS A 124 -2.84 7.48 -10.23
CA LYS A 124 -4.20 7.99 -10.10
C LYS A 124 -5.15 7.01 -9.40
N LYS A 125 -4.94 5.69 -9.56
CA LYS A 125 -5.80 4.66 -8.97
C LYS A 125 -5.50 4.43 -7.48
N ILE A 126 -4.25 4.63 -7.06
CA ILE A 126 -3.81 4.39 -5.68
C ILE A 126 -3.70 5.66 -4.84
N ASP A 127 -3.76 6.84 -5.47
CA ASP A 127 -3.82 8.15 -4.82
C ASP A 127 -5.23 8.38 -4.26
N VAL A 128 -5.45 7.88 -3.04
CA VAL A 128 -6.75 7.86 -2.37
C VAL A 128 -6.62 8.29 -0.91
N SER A 129 -7.75 8.67 -0.32
CA SER A 129 -7.86 8.95 1.12
C SER A 129 -8.84 7.97 1.76
N LEU A 130 -8.71 7.76 3.07
CA LEU A 130 -9.66 6.91 3.80
C LEU A 130 -11.10 7.47 3.65
N PRO A 131 -12.09 6.62 3.34
CA PRO A 131 -13.46 7.06 3.03
C PRO A 131 -14.24 7.54 4.27
N SER A 132 -13.79 7.19 5.47
CA SER A 132 -14.42 7.57 6.73
C SER A 132 -13.41 7.52 7.88
N GLN A 133 -13.81 7.99 9.07
CA GLN A 133 -13.03 7.89 10.31
C GLN A 133 -13.25 6.58 11.10
N GLU A 134 -13.88 5.58 10.48
CA GLU A 134 -14.23 4.29 11.11
C GLU A 134 -13.63 3.10 10.36
N THR A 135 -12.52 3.30 9.64
CA THR A 135 -11.81 2.23 8.94
C THR A 135 -10.94 1.39 9.90
N PRO A 136 -10.46 0.20 9.49
CA PRO A 136 -9.53 -0.58 10.31
C PRO A 136 -8.27 0.18 10.75
N TYR A 137 -7.77 1.10 9.92
CA TYR A 137 -6.68 2.01 10.28
C TYR A 137 -7.04 2.90 11.49
N HIS A 138 -8.24 3.47 11.49
CA HIS A 138 -8.73 4.26 12.61
C HIS A 138 -8.97 3.42 13.85
N GLN A 139 -9.42 2.17 13.71
CA GLN A 139 -9.59 1.27 14.86
C GLN A 139 -8.25 0.95 15.53
N LEU A 140 -7.19 0.72 14.75
CA LEU A 140 -5.83 0.58 15.26
C LEU A 140 -5.39 1.85 15.98
N CYS A 141 -5.57 3.02 15.38
CA CYS A 141 -5.22 4.31 16.00
C CYS A 141 -5.99 4.58 17.30
N LYS A 142 -7.29 4.25 17.36
CA LYS A 142 -8.10 4.35 18.58
C LYS A 142 -7.52 3.48 19.70
N TRP A 143 -7.03 2.28 19.36
CA TRP A 143 -6.36 1.41 20.31
C TRP A 143 -4.99 1.95 20.74
N ILE A 144 -4.19 2.52 19.81
CA ILE A 144 -2.91 3.18 20.14
C ILE A 144 -3.16 4.33 21.13
N ARG A 145 -4.19 5.14 20.87
CA ARG A 145 -4.56 6.31 21.69
C ARG A 145 -5.13 5.96 23.06
N SER A 146 -5.76 4.80 23.22
CA SER A 146 -6.55 4.49 24.42
C SER A 146 -5.71 4.04 25.62
N ILE A 147 -4.45 3.67 25.40
CA ILE A 147 -3.53 3.21 26.45
C ILE A 147 -2.35 4.19 26.50
N ASP A 148 -2.19 4.89 27.63
CA ASP A 148 -1.01 5.73 27.88
C ASP A 148 0.20 4.82 28.15
N ARG A 149 0.95 4.49 27.10
CA ARG A 149 2.08 3.55 27.16
C ARG A 149 3.37 4.24 27.56
N LYS A 150 4.23 3.52 28.27
CA LYS A 150 5.59 3.99 28.63
C LYS A 150 6.52 4.10 27.44
N THR A 151 6.30 3.25 26.43
CA THR A 151 7.03 3.28 25.15
C THR A 151 6.02 3.44 24.01
N PRO A 152 6.33 4.27 22.99
CA PRO A 152 5.45 4.43 21.83
C PRO A 152 5.28 3.10 21.08
N VAL A 153 4.15 2.97 20.40
CA VAL A 153 3.90 1.85 19.47
C VAL A 153 4.69 2.09 18.20
N GLU A 154 5.45 1.10 17.75
CA GLU A 154 6.18 1.17 16.49
C GLU A 154 5.32 0.64 15.35
N ILE A 155 5.30 1.36 14.22
CA ILE A 155 4.59 0.93 13.01
C ILE A 155 5.59 0.81 11.88
N PHE A 156 5.66 -0.39 11.31
CA PHE A 156 6.51 -0.72 10.17
C PHE A 156 5.62 -0.99 8.97
N THR A 157 5.91 -0.36 7.85
CA THR A 157 5.13 -0.52 6.62
C THR A 157 6.02 -1.05 5.50
N THR A 158 5.48 -1.86 4.59
CA THR A 158 6.23 -2.31 3.39
C THR A 158 6.39 -1.22 2.33
N ASN A 159 5.56 -0.19 2.40
CA ASN A 159 5.49 0.96 1.51
C ASN A 159 5.22 2.21 2.34
N TYR A 160 5.42 3.40 1.78
CA TYR A 160 5.02 4.63 2.45
C TYR A 160 3.49 4.69 2.53
N ASP A 161 2.92 4.41 3.70
CA ASP A 161 1.47 4.24 3.89
C ASP A 161 0.83 5.54 4.40
N LEU A 162 0.45 6.40 3.46
CA LEU A 162 -0.21 7.67 3.75
C LEU A 162 -1.59 7.51 4.40
N LEU A 163 -2.22 6.33 4.30
CA LEU A 163 -3.52 6.07 4.95
C LEU A 163 -3.34 5.88 6.46
N MET A 164 -2.24 5.26 6.88
CA MET A 164 -1.89 5.13 8.28
C MET A 164 -1.66 6.52 8.91
N GLU A 165 -0.83 7.36 8.28
CA GLU A 165 -0.62 8.75 8.72
C GLU A 165 -1.94 9.53 8.80
N GLN A 166 -2.81 9.38 7.79
CA GLN A 166 -4.14 10.00 7.80
C GLN A 166 -4.90 9.67 9.08
N SER A 167 -4.94 8.38 9.43
CA SER A 167 -5.75 7.91 10.56
C SER A 167 -5.19 8.33 11.92
N LEU A 168 -3.87 8.49 12.02
CA LEU A 168 -3.21 9.05 13.21
C LEU A 168 -3.58 10.53 13.36
N GLU A 169 -3.53 11.28 12.27
CA GLU A 169 -3.83 12.71 12.24
C GLU A 169 -5.32 13.01 12.46
N ASP A 170 -6.20 12.19 11.90
CA ASP A 170 -7.66 12.31 12.08
C ASP A 170 -8.06 12.10 13.55
N LEU A 171 -7.26 11.34 14.31
CA LEU A 171 -7.49 11.06 15.72
C LEU A 171 -6.54 11.81 16.66
N GLU A 172 -5.75 12.75 16.13
CA GLU A 172 -4.79 13.56 16.87
C GLU A 172 -3.84 12.69 17.73
N VAL A 173 -3.34 11.61 17.12
CA VAL A 173 -2.33 10.72 17.71
C VAL A 173 -0.97 11.19 17.24
N GLU A 174 -0.12 11.60 18.18
CA GLU A 174 1.24 12.02 17.91
C GLU A 174 2.04 10.86 17.31
N TYR A 175 2.79 11.13 16.23
CA TYR A 175 3.63 10.14 15.58
C TYR A 175 4.91 10.78 15.04
N PHE A 176 5.90 9.94 14.76
CA PHE A 176 7.12 10.30 14.08
C PHE A 176 7.36 9.31 12.94
N ASP A 177 7.44 9.82 11.72
CA ASP A 177 7.59 9.03 10.48
C ASP A 177 9.05 8.92 10.01
N GLY A 178 10.01 9.48 10.76
CA GLY A 178 11.42 9.51 10.38
C GLY A 178 11.82 10.75 9.57
N PHE A 179 10.88 11.62 9.23
CA PHE A 179 11.12 12.84 8.46
C PHE A 179 10.77 14.10 9.28
N VAL A 180 11.19 15.26 8.77
CA VAL A 180 10.81 16.55 9.35
C VAL A 180 9.49 16.98 8.72
N GLY A 181 8.39 16.80 9.45
CA GLY A 181 7.05 17.17 9.02
C GLY A 181 6.01 16.17 9.48
N ALA A 182 4.76 16.44 9.08
CA ALA A 182 3.65 15.50 9.14
C ALA A 182 2.80 15.75 7.89
N ARG A 183 2.03 14.76 7.43
CA ARG A 183 1.09 14.94 6.31
C ARG A 183 0.10 16.07 6.61
N ARG A 184 -0.39 16.18 7.85
CA ARG A 184 -1.22 17.26 8.40
C ARG A 184 -0.90 17.49 9.88
N SER A 185 -0.32 18.65 10.20
CA SER A 185 -0.05 19.05 11.59
C SER A 185 -1.33 19.37 12.37
N PHE A 186 -1.35 19.02 13.66
CA PHE A 186 -2.41 19.34 14.61
C PHE A 186 -1.80 19.76 15.97
N PHE A 187 -2.61 20.40 16.83
CA PHE A 187 -2.20 20.81 18.18
C PHE A 187 -2.75 19.83 19.21
N ASP A 188 -1.90 19.15 19.99
CA ASP A 188 -2.36 18.36 21.13
C ASP A 188 -2.43 19.23 22.41
N LEU A 189 -3.65 19.43 22.90
CA LEU A 189 -3.89 20.16 24.15
C LEU A 189 -3.37 19.41 25.39
N ARG A 190 -3.24 18.07 25.33
CA ARG A 190 -2.73 17.26 26.45
C ARG A 190 -1.23 17.43 26.66
N ALA A 191 -0.47 17.66 25.60
CA ALA A 191 0.96 17.95 25.68
C ALA A 191 1.24 19.24 26.45
N LEU A 192 0.32 20.21 26.41
CA LEU A 192 0.46 21.49 27.11
C LEU A 192 0.23 21.39 28.64
N GLY A 193 -0.43 20.34 29.12
CA GLY A 193 -0.79 20.16 30.53
C GLY A 193 0.28 19.49 31.40
N LYS A 194 1.45 19.12 30.84
CA LYS A 194 2.57 18.49 31.55
C LYS A 194 3.69 19.47 31.93
N VAL A 195 3.35 20.74 32.22
CA VAL A 195 4.28 21.76 32.75
C VAL A 195 4.18 21.83 34.27
#